data_AF-A0A1J3J9H1-F1
#
_entry.id   AF-A0A1J3J9H1-F1
#
_cell.length_a   1.000
_cell.length_b   1.000
_cell.length_c   1.000
_cell.angle_alpha   90.00
_cell.angle_beta   90.00
_cell.angle_gamma   90.00
#
_symmetry.space_group_name_H-M   'P 1'
#
loop_
_entity.id
_entity.type
_entity.pdbx_description
1 polymer ?
#
loop_
_entity_poly.entity_id
_entity_poly.type
_entity_poly.pdbx_seq_one_letter_code
_entity_poly.pdbx_strand_id
1 'polypeptide(L)'
;SEVLLNMRILKLQGWEMKFLHKILDLRGIEASWLKKFVYNSAAISSVLWAAPSFVSATAFGACMLLKIPLESGKILAALATFRILQNPIYKLPDTISMIVQTKVSLGRIASFLCLDDLQQDGVERVSNGSSEMAVEVSNGAFSWDESSPIPTLRDMSFKIPHGTNIAICGTVGSGKSSLLSSILGEVPIISGNLKVCGRKAYIAQSPWIQSGKVEENILFGKPMEREWYERVLEACSLNKDLEVLPFRDQTVIGERGIN
;
A
#
# COMPACT_ATOMS: atom_id res chain seq x y z
N SER A 1 -1.12 10.91 -7.80
CA SER A 1 -0.41 9.66 -8.14
C SER A 1 -0.72 9.21 -9.56
N GLU A 2 -1.99 8.98 -9.91
CA GLU A 2 -2.42 8.49 -11.24
C GLU A 2 -1.92 9.31 -12.45
N VAL A 3 -1.89 10.65 -12.34
CA VAL A 3 -1.38 11.55 -13.39
C VAL A 3 0.10 11.32 -13.67
N LEU A 4 0.91 11.15 -12.61
CA LEU A 4 2.35 10.90 -12.74
C LEU A 4 2.61 9.51 -13.33
N LEU A 5 1.85 8.50 -12.87
CA LEU A 5 1.96 7.13 -13.37
C LEU A 5 1.65 7.03 -14.88
N ASN A 6 0.81 7.91 -15.42
CA ASN A 6 0.38 7.87 -16.82
C ASN A 6 0.89 9.06 -17.65
N MET A 7 1.95 9.73 -17.21
CA MET A 7 2.45 10.98 -17.81
C MET A 7 2.71 10.86 -19.32
N ARG A 8 3.22 9.71 -19.78
CA ARG A 8 3.46 9.46 -21.21
C ARG A 8 2.16 9.50 -22.03
N ILE A 9 1.08 8.91 -21.53
CA ILE A 9 -0.23 8.93 -22.20
C ILE A 9 -0.78 10.36 -22.25
N LEU A 10 -0.67 11.09 -21.14
CA LEU A 10 -1.12 12.48 -21.08
C LEU A 10 -0.36 13.37 -22.07
N LYS A 11 0.95 13.17 -22.21
CA LYS A 11 1.78 13.86 -23.21
C LYS A 11 1.38 13.51 -24.64
N LEU A 12 1.22 12.22 -24.94
CA LEU A 12 0.84 11.74 -26.26
C LEU A 12 -0.52 12.31 -26.71
N GLN A 13 -1.46 12.48 -25.78
CA GLN A 13 -2.79 13.00 -26.06
C GLN A 13 -2.92 14.53 -25.89
N GLY A 14 -1.85 15.23 -25.48
CA GLY A 14 -1.90 16.67 -25.22
C GLY A 14 -2.83 17.09 -24.07
N TRP A 15 -3.07 16.20 -23.10
CA TRP A 15 -4.03 16.42 -22.00
C TRP A 15 -3.44 17.09 -20.76
N GLU A 16 -2.16 17.46 -20.79
CA GLU A 16 -1.44 18.02 -19.64
C GLU A 16 -2.17 19.21 -19.02
N MET A 17 -2.54 20.20 -19.84
CA MET A 17 -3.21 21.42 -19.36
C MET A 17 -4.59 21.11 -18.76
N LYS A 18 -5.33 20.16 -19.33
CA LYS A 18 -6.65 19.75 -18.82
C LYS A 18 -6.55 19.15 -17.42
N PHE A 19 -5.58 18.26 -17.20
CA PHE A 19 -5.36 17.67 -15.88
C PHE A 19 -4.76 18.66 -14.88
N LEU A 20 -3.87 19.56 -15.34
CA LEU A 20 -3.32 20.64 -14.51
C LEU A 20 -4.43 21.54 -13.97
N HIS A 21 -5.34 21.99 -14.83
CA HIS A 21 -6.50 22.80 -14.40
C HIS A 21 -7.32 22.09 -13.34
N LYS A 22 -7.65 20.81 -13.55
CA LYS A 22 -8.39 20.02 -12.57
C LYS A 22 -7.68 19.92 -11.22
N ILE A 23 -6.36 19.77 -11.21
CA ILE A 23 -5.56 19.74 -9.97
C ILE A 23 -5.59 21.11 -9.28
N LEU A 24 -5.45 22.20 -10.04
CA LEU A 24 -5.49 23.56 -9.51
C LEU A 24 -6.85 23.91 -8.92
N ASP A 25 -7.95 23.47 -9.54
CA ASP A 25 -9.30 23.67 -9.03
C ASP A 25 -9.49 22.98 -7.67
N LEU A 26 -9.06 21.72 -7.56
CA LEU A 26 -9.07 20.97 -6.29
C LEU A 26 -8.18 21.64 -5.24
N ARG A 27 -7.00 22.13 -5.64
CA ARG A 27 -6.09 22.86 -4.76
C ARG A 27 -6.68 24.19 -4.28
N GLY A 28 -7.49 24.86 -5.10
CA GLY A 28 -8.24 26.05 -4.70
C GLY A 28 -9.26 25.74 -3.60
N ILE A 29 -9.98 24.62 -3.72
CA ILE A 29 -10.90 24.14 -2.69
C ILE A 29 -10.14 23.83 -1.41
N GLU A 30 -9.04 23.08 -1.50
CA GLU A 30 -8.17 22.74 -0.36
C GLU A 30 -7.64 24.00 0.34
N ALA A 31 -7.12 24.96 -0.42
CA ALA A 31 -6.59 26.22 0.12
C ALA A 31 -7.65 27.04 0.85
N SER A 32 -8.91 27.04 0.38
CA SER A 32 -10.03 27.69 1.06
C SER A 32 -10.30 27.07 2.43
N TRP A 33 -10.29 25.73 2.52
CA TRP A 33 -10.43 25.02 3.78
C TRP A 33 -9.24 25.23 4.71
N LEU A 34 -8.02 25.20 4.17
CA LEU A 34 -6.81 25.45 4.95
C LEU A 34 -6.79 26.86 5.52
N LYS A 35 -7.20 27.87 4.73
CA LYS A 35 -7.32 29.27 5.15
C LYS A 35 -8.32 29.39 6.31
N LYS A 36 -9.51 28.79 6.19
CA LYS A 36 -10.51 28.75 7.27
C LYS A 36 -9.96 28.08 8.53
N PHE A 37 -9.26 26.95 8.38
CA PHE A 37 -8.63 26.23 9.48
C PHE A 37 -7.59 27.10 10.20
N VAL A 38 -6.69 27.75 9.47
CA VAL A 38 -5.64 28.61 10.04
C VAL A 38 -6.25 29.82 10.75
N TYR A 39 -7.25 30.49 10.18
CA TYR A 39 -7.92 31.61 10.86
C TYR A 39 -8.63 31.16 12.13
N ASN A 40 -9.34 30.03 12.08
CA ASN A 40 -10.02 29.50 13.25
C ASN A 40 -9.01 29.11 14.35
N SER A 41 -7.92 28.45 13.97
CA SER A 41 -6.84 28.09 14.89
C SER A 41 -6.17 29.32 15.50
N ALA A 42 -5.89 30.36 14.70
CA ALA A 42 -5.34 31.63 15.18
C ALA A 42 -6.29 32.36 16.14
N ALA A 43 -7.59 32.40 15.81
CA ALA A 43 -8.61 32.99 16.69
C ALA A 43 -8.66 32.26 18.04
N ILE A 44 -8.74 30.93 18.03
CA ILE A 44 -8.71 30.11 19.24
C ILE A 44 -7.43 30.37 20.05
N SER A 45 -6.25 30.32 19.40
CA SER A 45 -4.95 30.57 20.04
C SER A 45 -4.88 31.96 20.68
N SER A 46 -5.41 33.00 20.01
CA SER A 46 -5.42 34.37 20.52
C SER A 46 -6.31 34.57 21.75
N VAL A 47 -7.52 33.99 21.74
CA VAL A 47 -8.47 34.02 22.88
C VAL A 47 -7.84 33.31 24.08
N LEU A 48 -7.24 32.15 23.81
CA LEU A 48 -6.56 31.38 24.83
C LEU A 48 -5.34 32.15 25.37
N TRP A 49 -4.53 32.83 24.57
CA TRP A 49 -3.40 33.60 25.08
C TRP A 49 -3.80 34.72 26.06
N ALA A 50 -4.95 35.37 25.83
CA ALA A 50 -5.49 36.41 26.71
C ALA A 50 -6.17 35.88 27.99
N ALA A 51 -6.55 34.61 28.03
CA ALA A 51 -7.35 34.02 29.10
C ALA A 51 -6.73 34.14 30.52
N PRO A 52 -5.42 33.93 30.77
CA PRO A 52 -4.87 34.00 32.13
C PRO A 52 -4.94 35.39 32.73
N SER A 53 -4.76 36.43 31.91
CA SER A 53 -4.89 37.82 32.36
C SER A 53 -6.32 38.12 32.78
N PHE A 54 -7.31 37.61 32.04
CA PHE A 54 -8.73 37.76 32.36
C PHE A 54 -9.14 36.98 33.61
N VAL A 55 -8.71 35.71 33.73
CA VAL A 55 -8.94 34.88 34.93
C VAL A 55 -8.28 35.50 36.16
N SER A 56 -7.06 36.03 36.03
CA SER A 56 -6.37 36.72 37.13
C SER A 56 -7.10 38.00 37.54
N ALA A 57 -7.52 38.83 36.58
CA ALA A 57 -8.22 40.08 36.85
C ALA A 57 -9.57 39.85 37.55
N THR A 58 -10.35 38.87 37.07
CA THR A 58 -11.64 38.50 37.66
C THR A 58 -11.48 37.91 39.07
N ALA A 59 -10.51 37.01 39.28
CA ALA A 59 -10.24 36.40 40.57
C ALA A 59 -9.78 37.44 41.62
N PHE A 60 -8.81 38.30 41.27
CA PHE A 60 -8.35 39.35 42.19
C PHE A 60 -9.42 40.43 42.41
N GLY A 61 -10.17 40.80 41.37
CA GLY A 61 -11.30 41.72 41.50
C GLY A 61 -12.38 41.20 42.45
N ALA A 62 -12.73 39.92 42.37
CA ALA A 62 -13.66 39.28 43.30
C ALA A 62 -13.11 39.26 44.73
N CYS A 63 -11.82 38.95 44.92
CA CYS A 63 -11.18 38.99 46.24
C CYS A 63 -11.20 40.40 46.86
N MET A 64 -11.03 41.46 46.06
CA MET A 64 -11.15 42.84 46.51
C MET A 64 -12.58 43.17 46.96
N LEU A 65 -13.59 42.76 46.18
CA LEU A 65 -15.01 42.96 46.52
C LEU A 65 -15.42 42.22 47.81
N LEU A 66 -14.87 41.02 48.02
CA LEU A 66 -15.12 40.20 49.21
C LEU A 66 -14.25 40.59 50.42
N LYS A 67 -13.44 41.66 50.32
CA LYS A 67 -12.53 42.16 51.35
C LYS A 67 -11.52 41.12 51.87
N ILE A 68 -11.10 40.19 51.00
CA ILE A 68 -10.06 39.21 51.33
C ILE A 68 -8.69 39.90 51.25
N PRO A 69 -7.80 39.77 52.26
CA PRO A 69 -6.50 40.42 52.24
C PRO A 69 -5.59 39.80 51.16
N LEU A 70 -5.30 40.60 50.13
CA LEU A 70 -4.43 40.26 49.02
C LEU A 70 -2.98 40.64 49.35
N GLU A 71 -2.25 39.71 49.96
CA GLU A 71 -0.81 39.84 50.18
C GLU A 71 -0.02 39.52 48.90
N SER A 72 1.12 40.19 48.70
CA SER A 72 1.99 40.02 47.52
C SER A 72 2.34 38.55 47.23
N GLY A 73 2.63 37.76 48.27
CA GLY A 73 2.93 36.34 48.13
C GLY A 73 1.79 35.51 47.56
N LYS A 74 0.53 35.82 47.91
CA LYS A 74 -0.66 35.12 47.40
C LYS A 74 -0.92 35.46 45.93
N ILE A 75 -0.70 36.72 45.54
CA ILE A 75 -0.86 37.18 44.16
C ILE A 75 0.15 36.49 43.23
N LEU A 76 1.43 36.49 43.62
CA LEU A 76 2.49 35.86 42.84
C LEU A 76 2.29 34.35 42.71
N ALA A 77 1.92 33.67 43.81
CA ALA A 77 1.62 32.25 43.80
C ALA A 77 0.40 31.91 42.91
N ALA A 78 -0.67 32.70 42.97
CA ALA A 78 -1.86 32.50 42.13
C ALA A 78 -1.55 32.70 40.64
N LEU A 79 -0.80 33.76 40.28
CA LEU A 79 -0.43 34.05 38.89
C LEU A 79 0.50 32.96 38.30
N ALA A 80 1.44 32.45 39.09
CA ALA A 80 2.28 31.32 38.70
C ALA A 80 1.44 30.04 38.49
N THR A 81 0.50 29.77 39.39
CA THR A 81 -0.40 28.60 39.30
C THR A 81 -1.28 28.65 38.05
N PHE A 82 -1.87 29.82 37.73
CA PHE A 82 -2.67 29.98 36.51
C PHE A 82 -1.86 29.74 35.23
N ARG A 83 -0.60 30.20 35.18
CA ARG A 83 0.29 29.96 34.02
C ARG A 83 0.68 28.49 33.86
N ILE A 84 0.93 27.77 34.95
CA ILE A 84 1.25 26.33 34.89
C ILE A 84 0.04 25.53 34.40
N LEU A 85 -1.16 25.86 34.90
CA LEU A 85 -2.41 25.18 34.55
C LEU A 85 -2.84 25.43 33.08
N GLN A 86 -2.39 26.52 32.49
CA GLN A 86 -2.72 26.94 31.13
C GLN A 86 -2.31 25.90 30.07
N ASN A 87 -1.07 25.41 30.15
CA ASN A 87 -0.51 24.48 29.17
C ASN A 87 -1.32 23.17 29.00
N PRO A 88 -1.69 22.44 30.08
CA PRO A 88 -2.51 21.24 29.94
C PRO A 88 -3.92 21.54 29.44
N ILE A 89 -4.53 22.68 29.81
CA ILE A 89 -5.86 23.08 29.31
C ILE A 89 -5.83 23.27 27.79
N TYR A 90 -4.77 23.88 27.24
CA TYR A 90 -4.67 24.12 25.81
C TYR A 90 -4.35 22.89 24.98
N LYS A 91 -3.61 21.93 25.55
CA LYS A 91 -3.32 20.67 24.86
C LYS A 91 -4.50 19.69 24.86
N LEU A 92 -5.48 19.87 25.75
CA LEU A 92 -6.58 18.93 25.93
C LEU A 92 -7.44 18.76 24.66
N PRO A 93 -7.86 19.82 23.93
CA PRO A 93 -8.59 19.65 22.68
C PRO A 93 -7.79 18.93 21.59
N ASP A 94 -6.48 19.18 21.52
CA ASP A 94 -5.59 18.52 20.57
C ASP A 94 -5.44 17.03 20.91
N THR A 95 -5.33 16.67 22.19
CA THR A 95 -5.28 15.25 22.60
C THR A 95 -6.61 14.54 22.34
N ILE A 96 -7.76 15.19 22.56
CA ILE A 96 -9.06 14.63 22.17
C ILE A 96 -9.09 14.40 20.65
N SER A 97 -8.66 15.37 19.85
CA SER A 97 -8.64 15.26 18.39
C SER A 97 -7.72 14.12 17.94
N MET A 98 -6.55 13.98 18.57
CA MET A 98 -5.61 12.89 18.34
C MET A 98 -6.21 11.52 18.69
N ILE A 99 -6.94 11.40 19.81
CA ILE A 99 -7.63 10.17 20.20
C ILE A 99 -8.69 9.80 19.15
N VAL A 100 -9.48 10.77 18.68
CA VAL A 100 -10.51 10.54 17.66
C VAL A 100 -9.86 10.07 16.34
N GLN A 101 -8.81 10.75 15.87
CA GLN A 101 -8.08 10.37 14.66
C GLN A 101 -7.45 8.98 14.80
N THR A 102 -6.83 8.70 15.96
CA THR A 102 -6.23 7.39 16.27
C THR A 102 -7.28 6.29 16.24
N LYS A 103 -8.46 6.51 16.81
CA LYS A 103 -9.56 5.54 16.78
C LYS A 103 -9.98 5.20 15.35
N VAL A 104 -10.11 6.20 14.47
CA VAL A 104 -10.46 5.98 13.06
C VAL A 104 -9.35 5.22 12.34
N SER A 105 -8.09 5.60 12.53
CA SER A 105 -6.93 4.91 11.93
C SER A 105 -6.82 3.46 12.41
N LEU A 106 -7.02 3.21 13.71
CA LEU A 106 -7.03 1.87 14.28
C LEU A 106 -8.19 1.04 13.72
N GLY A 107 -9.36 1.64 13.52
CA GLY A 107 -10.49 0.99 12.86
C GLY A 107 -10.15 0.52 11.44
N ARG A 108 -9.44 1.33 10.66
CA ARG A 108 -8.98 0.94 9.30
C ARG A 108 -7.96 -0.19 9.34
N ILE A 109 -6.98 -0.10 10.24
CA ILE A 109 -5.96 -1.14 10.42
C ILE A 109 -6.63 -2.45 10.83
N ALA A 110 -7.53 -2.42 11.81
CA ALA A 110 -8.28 -3.59 12.24
C ALA A 110 -9.11 -4.17 11.09
N SER A 111 -9.83 -3.34 10.32
CA SER A 111 -10.60 -3.83 9.17
C SER A 111 -9.73 -4.49 8.10
N PHE A 112 -8.51 -3.99 7.88
CA PHE A 112 -7.57 -4.59 6.93
C PHE A 112 -7.03 -5.93 7.44
N LEU A 113 -6.65 -6.00 8.73
CA LEU A 113 -6.14 -7.21 9.35
C LEU A 113 -7.21 -8.30 9.52
N CYS A 114 -8.50 -7.93 9.47
CA CYS A 114 -9.63 -8.86 9.50
C CYS A 114 -10.15 -9.23 8.10
N LEU A 115 -9.48 -8.83 7.01
CA LEU A 115 -9.81 -9.34 5.68
C LEU A 115 -9.52 -10.84 5.62
N ASP A 116 -10.33 -11.55 4.83
CA ASP A 116 -10.15 -12.99 4.64
C ASP A 116 -8.82 -13.28 3.95
N ASP A 117 -8.06 -14.22 4.52
CA ASP A 117 -6.88 -14.76 3.86
C ASP A 117 -7.29 -15.65 2.68
N LEU A 118 -6.44 -15.72 1.66
CA LEU A 118 -6.62 -16.66 0.55
C LEU A 118 -6.68 -18.09 1.08
N GLN A 119 -7.89 -18.68 1.06
CA GLN A 119 -8.09 -20.07 1.46
C GLN A 119 -7.33 -20.98 0.49
N GLN A 120 -6.34 -21.71 1.00
CA GLN A 120 -5.59 -22.73 0.23
C GLN A 120 -6.23 -24.12 0.33
N ASP A 121 -7.41 -24.20 0.94
CA ASP A 121 -8.16 -25.43 1.09
C ASP A 121 -8.52 -25.96 -0.31
N GLY A 122 -7.98 -27.12 -0.66
CA GLY A 122 -8.10 -27.73 -1.99
C GLY A 122 -6.85 -27.66 -2.87
N VAL A 123 -5.81 -26.91 -2.48
CA VAL A 123 -4.49 -26.95 -3.13
C VAL A 123 -3.56 -27.90 -2.38
N GLU A 124 -3.49 -29.15 -2.80
CA GLU A 124 -2.57 -30.14 -2.24
C GLU A 124 -1.14 -29.90 -2.79
N ARG A 125 -0.24 -29.39 -1.94
CA ARG A 125 1.17 -29.20 -2.28
C ARG A 125 1.98 -30.39 -1.79
N VAL A 126 2.60 -31.11 -2.71
CA VAL A 126 3.39 -32.30 -2.37
C VAL A 126 4.86 -32.12 -2.76
N SER A 127 5.75 -32.77 -2.01
CA SER A 127 7.20 -32.71 -2.25
C SER A 127 7.59 -33.40 -3.56
N ASN A 128 8.71 -32.96 -4.14
CA ASN A 128 9.30 -33.59 -5.32
C ASN A 128 9.51 -35.09 -5.09
N GLY A 129 9.09 -35.91 -6.06
CA GLY A 129 9.27 -37.37 -6.03
C GLY A 129 8.13 -38.16 -5.37
N SER A 130 7.09 -37.49 -4.89
CA SER A 130 5.91 -38.12 -4.27
C SER A 130 4.82 -38.54 -5.28
N SER A 131 4.88 -38.04 -6.51
CA SER A 131 3.93 -38.32 -7.58
C SER A 131 4.65 -38.31 -8.94
N GLU A 132 4.14 -39.10 -9.88
CA GLU A 132 4.56 -39.03 -11.30
C GLU A 132 4.02 -37.76 -11.99
N MET A 133 2.99 -37.15 -11.42
CA MET A 133 2.32 -35.96 -11.96
C MET A 133 2.85 -34.69 -11.29
N ALA A 134 3.21 -33.71 -12.11
CA ALA A 134 3.59 -32.37 -11.69
C ALA A 134 2.38 -31.53 -11.27
N VAL A 135 1.30 -31.61 -12.05
CA VAL A 135 0.02 -30.92 -11.77
C VAL A 135 -1.12 -31.87 -12.07
N GLU A 136 -2.08 -31.98 -11.15
CA GLU A 136 -3.30 -32.75 -11.33
C GLU A 136 -4.49 -31.92 -10.88
N VAL A 137 -5.48 -31.77 -11.76
CA VAL A 137 -6.73 -31.08 -11.48
C VAL A 137 -7.86 -32.07 -11.71
N SER A 138 -8.73 -32.23 -10.73
CA SER A 138 -9.90 -33.11 -10.79
C SER A 138 -11.17 -32.33 -10.51
N ASN A 139 -12.01 -32.18 -11.55
CA ASN A 139 -13.28 -31.44 -11.53
C ASN A 139 -13.16 -30.05 -10.88
N GLY A 140 -12.07 -29.34 -11.21
CA GLY A 140 -11.75 -28.04 -10.65
C GLY A 140 -12.64 -26.94 -11.19
N ALA A 141 -13.26 -26.18 -10.29
CA ALA A 141 -13.93 -24.92 -10.58
C ALA A 141 -13.25 -23.79 -9.81
N PHE A 142 -12.86 -22.72 -10.50
CA PHE A 142 -12.07 -21.62 -9.94
C PHE A 142 -12.74 -20.28 -10.23
N SER A 143 -12.73 -19.36 -9.27
CA SER A 143 -13.32 -18.02 -9.43
C SER A 143 -12.53 -16.96 -8.66
N TRP A 144 -12.30 -15.80 -9.27
CA TRP A 144 -11.74 -14.62 -8.59
C TRP A 144 -12.72 -13.98 -7.60
N ASP A 145 -14.01 -14.21 -7.83
CA ASP A 145 -15.11 -13.74 -6.99
C ASP A 145 -15.93 -14.95 -6.58
N GLU A 146 -15.89 -15.29 -5.29
CA GLU A 146 -16.64 -16.40 -4.71
C GLU A 146 -18.16 -16.16 -4.77
N SER A 147 -18.59 -14.90 -4.83
CA SER A 147 -20.00 -14.54 -4.96
C SER A 147 -20.51 -14.60 -6.40
N SER A 148 -19.61 -14.74 -7.38
CA SER A 148 -20.00 -14.86 -8.78
C SER A 148 -20.77 -16.17 -9.00
N PRO A 149 -21.99 -16.11 -9.57
CA PRO A 149 -22.75 -17.32 -9.89
C PRO A 149 -22.07 -18.18 -10.97
N ILE A 150 -21.11 -17.60 -11.70
CA ILE A 150 -20.40 -18.23 -12.79
C ILE A 150 -18.91 -18.28 -12.46
N PRO A 151 -18.36 -19.47 -12.16
CA PRO A 151 -16.92 -19.63 -12.00
C PRO A 151 -16.17 -19.22 -13.27
N THR A 152 -15.00 -18.59 -13.09
CA THR A 152 -14.13 -18.18 -14.20
C THR A 152 -13.63 -19.38 -15.00
N LEU A 153 -13.31 -20.48 -14.32
CA LEU A 153 -12.93 -21.77 -14.90
C LEU A 153 -13.84 -22.86 -14.35
N ARG A 154 -14.30 -23.77 -15.21
CA ARG A 154 -15.30 -24.80 -14.89
C ARG A 154 -14.88 -26.14 -15.46
N ASP A 155 -15.24 -27.21 -14.77
CA ASP A 155 -15.08 -28.59 -15.22
C ASP A 155 -13.66 -28.92 -15.69
N MET A 156 -12.66 -28.34 -15.01
CA MET A 156 -11.26 -28.55 -15.36
C MET A 156 -10.79 -29.89 -14.82
N SER A 157 -10.45 -30.82 -15.71
CA SER A 157 -9.91 -32.13 -15.36
C SER A 157 -8.74 -32.49 -16.27
N PHE A 158 -7.52 -32.44 -15.74
CA PHE A 158 -6.31 -32.76 -16.51
C PHE A 158 -5.16 -33.18 -15.59
N LYS A 159 -4.21 -33.92 -16.15
CA LYS A 159 -2.98 -34.37 -15.46
C LYS A 159 -1.75 -34.07 -16.31
N ILE A 160 -0.73 -33.51 -15.69
CA ILE A 160 0.52 -33.09 -16.33
C ILE A 160 1.65 -33.91 -15.73
N PRO A 161 2.26 -34.86 -16.47
CA PRO A 161 3.42 -35.61 -16.01
C PRO A 161 4.66 -34.73 -15.88
N HIS A 162 5.58 -35.10 -15.00
CA HIS A 162 6.90 -34.47 -14.92
C HIS A 162 7.68 -34.59 -16.25
N GLY A 163 8.47 -33.56 -16.58
CA GLY A 163 9.32 -33.55 -17.78
C GLY A 163 8.60 -33.30 -19.10
N THR A 164 7.33 -32.88 -19.05
CA THR A 164 6.53 -32.56 -20.23
C THR A 164 6.47 -31.06 -20.51
N ASN A 165 6.48 -30.68 -21.80
CA ASN A 165 6.28 -29.32 -22.26
C ASN A 165 4.85 -29.19 -22.79
N ILE A 166 4.07 -28.28 -22.23
CA ILE A 166 2.65 -28.10 -22.58
C ILE A 166 2.41 -26.67 -23.06
N ALA A 167 1.62 -26.55 -24.13
CA ALA A 167 1.13 -25.28 -24.64
C ALA A 167 -0.38 -25.14 -24.35
N ILE A 168 -0.80 -23.97 -23.87
CA ILE A 168 -2.21 -23.63 -23.61
C ILE A 168 -2.66 -22.61 -24.66
N CYS A 169 -3.66 -22.96 -25.46
CA CYS A 169 -4.20 -22.11 -26.54
C CYS A 169 -5.67 -21.79 -26.28
N GLY A 170 -6.12 -20.61 -26.71
CA GLY A 170 -7.51 -20.18 -26.57
C GLY A 170 -7.72 -18.71 -26.90
N THR A 171 -8.97 -18.30 -27.12
CA THR A 171 -9.37 -16.93 -27.47
C THR A 171 -8.99 -15.91 -26.39
N VAL A 172 -8.93 -14.62 -26.74
CA VAL A 172 -8.70 -13.56 -25.75
C VAL A 172 -9.83 -13.60 -24.71
N GLY A 173 -9.47 -13.53 -23.42
CA GLY A 173 -10.44 -13.62 -22.32
C GLY A 173 -10.90 -15.04 -21.95
N SER A 174 -10.37 -16.10 -22.56
CA SER A 174 -10.77 -17.49 -22.27
C SER A 174 -10.26 -18.07 -20.94
N GLY A 175 -9.71 -17.25 -20.04
CA GLY A 175 -9.23 -17.71 -18.72
C GLY A 175 -7.83 -18.35 -18.67
N LYS A 176 -7.01 -18.27 -19.73
CA LYS A 176 -5.64 -18.86 -19.74
C LYS A 176 -4.76 -18.37 -18.59
N SER A 177 -4.68 -17.05 -18.38
CA SER A 177 -3.90 -16.48 -17.29
C SER A 177 -4.49 -16.87 -15.93
N SER A 178 -5.83 -16.95 -15.83
CA SER A 178 -6.50 -17.41 -14.62
C SER A 178 -6.17 -18.88 -14.32
N LEU A 179 -6.02 -19.74 -15.33
CA LEU A 179 -5.59 -21.13 -15.14
C LEU A 179 -4.19 -21.22 -14.55
N LEU A 180 -3.26 -20.38 -15.01
CA LEU A 180 -1.91 -20.30 -14.43
C LEU A 180 -1.98 -19.81 -12.98
N SER A 181 -2.73 -18.75 -12.69
CA SER A 181 -2.93 -18.25 -11.32
C SER A 181 -3.62 -19.29 -10.42
N SER A 182 -4.54 -20.11 -10.94
CA SER A 182 -5.12 -21.24 -10.21
C SER A 182 -4.05 -22.26 -9.82
N ILE A 183 -3.15 -22.65 -10.73
CA ILE A 183 -2.03 -23.56 -10.44
C ILE A 183 -1.04 -22.96 -9.41
N LEU A 184 -0.86 -21.63 -9.43
CA LEU A 184 -0.09 -20.94 -8.39
C LEU A 184 -0.77 -20.99 -7.02
N GLY A 185 -2.09 -21.12 -6.98
CA GLY A 185 -2.92 -21.04 -5.78
C GLY A 185 -3.33 -19.61 -5.42
N GLU A 186 -3.39 -18.72 -6.42
CA GLU A 186 -3.84 -17.32 -6.28
C GLU A 186 -5.34 -17.14 -6.51
N VAL A 187 -6.00 -18.12 -7.14
CA VAL A 187 -7.45 -18.11 -7.41
C VAL A 187 -8.13 -19.13 -6.50
N PRO A 188 -9.13 -18.73 -5.70
CA PRO A 188 -9.92 -19.65 -4.88
C PRO A 188 -10.52 -20.82 -5.66
N ILE A 189 -10.56 -21.98 -5.01
CA ILE A 189 -11.19 -23.20 -5.51
C ILE A 189 -12.61 -23.25 -4.97
N ILE A 190 -13.61 -23.21 -5.87
CA ILE A 190 -15.01 -23.34 -5.49
C ILE A 190 -15.38 -24.82 -5.30
N SER A 191 -14.84 -25.69 -6.16
CA SER A 191 -15.03 -27.14 -6.07
C SER A 191 -13.91 -27.89 -6.77
N GLY A 192 -13.73 -29.16 -6.40
CA GLY A 192 -12.72 -30.04 -6.97
C GLY A 192 -11.42 -30.06 -6.16
N ASN A 193 -10.36 -30.59 -6.77
CA ASN A 193 -9.04 -30.68 -6.14
C ASN A 193 -7.96 -30.28 -7.14
N LEU A 194 -6.98 -29.49 -6.66
CA LEU A 194 -5.76 -29.15 -7.38
C LEU A 194 -4.55 -29.67 -6.59
N LYS A 195 -3.78 -30.54 -7.22
CA LYS A 195 -2.53 -31.07 -6.68
C LYS A 195 -1.35 -30.54 -7.47
N VAL A 196 -0.35 -30.01 -6.77
CA VAL A 196 0.89 -29.48 -7.37
C VAL A 196 2.10 -30.10 -6.67
N CYS A 197 2.95 -30.78 -7.44
CA CYS A 197 4.15 -31.44 -6.96
C CYS A 197 5.39 -30.57 -7.26
N GLY A 198 6.07 -30.10 -6.21
CA GLY A 198 7.38 -29.44 -6.34
C GLY A 198 7.42 -27.93 -6.29
N ARG A 199 8.53 -27.38 -6.82
CA ARG A 199 8.79 -25.93 -6.89
C ARG A 199 8.24 -25.34 -8.18
N LYS A 200 7.73 -24.11 -8.09
CA LYS A 200 7.14 -23.35 -9.19
C LYS A 200 8.03 -22.16 -9.57
N ALA A 201 8.10 -21.85 -10.85
CA ALA A 201 8.61 -20.59 -11.37
C ALA A 201 7.49 -19.96 -12.22
N TYR A 202 7.29 -18.65 -12.08
CA TYR A 202 6.20 -17.93 -12.74
C TYR A 202 6.74 -16.70 -13.45
N ILE A 203 6.25 -16.48 -14.66
CA ILE A 203 6.54 -15.29 -15.47
C ILE A 203 5.18 -14.67 -15.81
N ALA A 204 4.92 -13.49 -15.26
CA ALA A 204 3.66 -12.78 -15.48
C ALA A 204 3.61 -12.17 -16.90
N GLN A 205 2.39 -11.97 -17.41
CA GLN A 205 2.17 -11.31 -18.70
C GLN A 205 2.71 -9.88 -18.72
N SER A 206 2.56 -9.15 -17.61
CA SER A 206 3.20 -7.85 -17.41
C SER A 206 4.44 -8.04 -16.55
N PRO A 207 5.63 -7.66 -17.02
CA PRO A 207 6.85 -7.83 -16.26
C PRO A 207 6.80 -6.99 -14.98
N TRP A 208 7.24 -7.58 -13.87
CA TRP A 208 7.47 -6.89 -12.62
C TRP A 208 8.98 -6.85 -12.37
N ILE A 209 9.54 -5.65 -12.28
CA ILE A 209 10.97 -5.39 -12.08
C ILE A 209 11.09 -4.52 -10.84
N GLN A 210 11.92 -4.96 -9.90
CA GLN A 210 12.20 -4.24 -8.66
C GLN A 210 13.21 -3.13 -8.91
N SER A 211 13.04 -1.99 -8.22
CA SER A 211 14.05 -0.94 -8.20
C SER A 211 15.37 -1.49 -7.64
N GLY A 212 16.44 -1.39 -8.40
CA GLY A 212 17.72 -2.00 -8.06
C GLY A 212 18.57 -2.29 -9.29
N LYS A 213 19.67 -3.03 -9.11
CA LYS A 213 20.52 -3.42 -10.25
C LYS A 213 19.84 -4.48 -11.11
N VAL A 214 20.17 -4.52 -12.40
CA VAL A 214 19.71 -5.59 -13.30
C VAL A 214 20.18 -6.95 -12.79
N GLU A 215 21.44 -7.04 -12.35
CA GLU A 215 22.02 -8.24 -11.75
C GLU A 215 21.21 -8.75 -10.55
N GLU A 216 20.82 -7.86 -9.64
CA GLU A 216 20.03 -8.20 -8.45
C GLU A 216 18.63 -8.70 -8.81
N ASN A 217 18.00 -8.11 -9.83
CA ASN A 217 16.71 -8.56 -10.35
C ASN A 217 16.80 -9.96 -10.98
N ILE A 218 17.90 -10.27 -11.68
CA ILE A 218 18.13 -11.59 -12.29
C ILE A 218 18.44 -12.66 -11.22
N LEU A 219 19.30 -12.33 -10.25
CA LEU A 219 19.66 -13.24 -9.15
C LEU A 219 18.50 -13.48 -8.17
N PHE A 220 17.64 -12.49 -7.99
CA PHE A 220 16.45 -12.55 -7.15
C PHE A 220 16.71 -13.13 -5.74
N GLY A 221 17.75 -12.62 -5.08
CA GLY A 221 18.16 -13.03 -3.73
C GLY A 221 19.00 -14.31 -3.65
N LYS A 222 19.37 -14.92 -4.79
CA LYS A 222 20.33 -16.03 -4.83
C LYS A 222 21.78 -15.53 -4.89
N PRO A 223 22.75 -16.30 -4.37
CA PRO A 223 24.16 -15.97 -4.53
C PRO A 223 24.58 -16.01 -6.01
N MET A 224 25.56 -15.19 -6.38
CA MET A 224 26.10 -15.16 -7.73
C MET A 224 26.92 -16.41 -8.04
N GLU A 225 26.45 -17.21 -9.00
CA GLU A 225 27.21 -18.31 -9.62
C GLU A 225 27.59 -17.90 -11.04
N ARG A 226 28.81 -17.41 -11.21
CA ARG A 226 29.22 -16.68 -12.42
C ARG A 226 29.05 -17.47 -13.73
N GLU A 227 29.45 -18.74 -13.74
CA GLU A 227 29.29 -19.61 -14.93
C GLU A 227 27.82 -19.91 -15.27
N TRP A 228 26.95 -20.01 -14.26
CA TRP A 228 25.52 -20.18 -14.50
C TRP A 228 24.88 -18.89 -14.98
N TYR A 229 25.23 -17.77 -14.35
CA TYR A 229 24.75 -16.43 -14.72
C TYR A 229 25.08 -16.09 -16.17
N GLU A 230 26.34 -16.26 -16.58
CA GLU A 230 26.80 -16.01 -17.95
C GLU A 230 26.08 -16.91 -18.97
N ARG A 231 25.88 -18.19 -18.65
CA ARG A 231 25.10 -19.12 -19.51
C ARG A 231 23.64 -18.71 -19.64
N VAL A 232 23.00 -18.23 -18.57
CA VAL A 232 21.61 -17.74 -18.60
C VAL A 232 21.52 -16.47 -19.44
N LEU A 233 22.45 -15.53 -19.29
CA LEU A 233 22.49 -14.31 -20.11
C LEU A 233 22.65 -14.63 -21.60
N GLU A 234 23.50 -15.59 -21.94
CA GLU A 234 23.69 -16.05 -23.31
C GLU A 234 22.43 -16.75 -23.86
N ALA A 235 21.85 -17.68 -23.10
CA ALA A 235 20.64 -18.41 -23.50
C ALA A 235 19.42 -17.49 -23.69
N CYS A 236 19.31 -16.44 -22.88
CA CYS A 236 18.28 -15.40 -23.00
C CYS A 236 18.63 -14.30 -24.02
N SER A 237 19.80 -14.37 -24.67
CA SER A 237 20.31 -13.36 -25.61
C SER A 237 20.41 -11.93 -25.04
N LEU A 238 20.53 -11.79 -23.71
CA LEU A 238 20.52 -10.50 -23.02
C LEU A 238 21.82 -9.71 -23.18
N ASN A 239 22.93 -10.35 -23.59
CA ASN A 239 24.23 -9.69 -23.67
C ASN A 239 24.21 -8.40 -24.51
N LYS A 240 23.51 -8.41 -25.65
CA LYS A 240 23.39 -7.24 -26.53
C LYS A 240 22.55 -6.13 -25.91
N ASP A 241 21.48 -6.47 -25.20
CA ASP A 241 20.63 -5.49 -24.52
C ASP A 241 21.38 -4.82 -23.35
N LEU A 242 22.18 -5.60 -22.62
CA LEU A 242 23.02 -5.09 -21.54
C LEU A 242 24.11 -4.14 -22.06
N GLU A 243 24.66 -4.34 -23.25
CA GLU A 243 25.64 -3.41 -23.85
C GLU A 243 25.09 -2.00 -24.11
N VAL A 244 23.77 -1.87 -24.28
CA VAL A 244 23.11 -0.55 -24.46
C VAL A 244 23.03 0.20 -23.13
N LEU A 245 23.09 -0.50 -21.99
CA LEU A 245 23.01 0.12 -20.67
C LEU A 245 24.38 0.70 -20.24
N PRO A 246 24.43 1.90 -19.64
CA PRO A 246 25.69 2.57 -19.30
C PRO A 246 26.66 1.74 -18.44
N PHE A 247 26.12 0.91 -17.54
CA PHE A 247 26.90 0.06 -16.63
C PHE A 247 26.54 -1.43 -16.81
N ARG A 248 26.03 -1.82 -17.98
CA ARG A 248 25.55 -3.19 -18.26
C ARG A 248 24.57 -3.67 -17.19
N ASP A 249 24.80 -4.85 -16.63
CA ASP A 249 24.00 -5.48 -15.57
C ASP A 249 24.09 -4.76 -14.20
N GLN A 250 25.11 -3.94 -13.98
CA GLN A 250 25.25 -3.09 -12.79
C GLN A 250 24.42 -1.80 -12.88
N THR A 251 23.74 -1.56 -14.00
CA THR A 251 22.85 -0.40 -14.16
C THR A 251 21.68 -0.51 -13.19
N VAL A 252 21.44 0.56 -12.44
CA VAL A 252 20.28 0.66 -11.55
C VAL A 252 19.06 1.03 -12.38
N ILE A 253 18.01 0.22 -12.28
CA ILE A 253 16.72 0.46 -12.93
C ILE A 253 15.70 0.90 -11.87
N GLY A 254 14.83 1.86 -12.22
CA GLY A 254 13.75 2.32 -11.36
C GLY A 254 12.53 1.38 -11.37
N GLU A 255 11.48 1.76 -10.63
CA GLU A 255 10.24 0.98 -10.58
C GLU A 255 9.68 0.77 -11.99
N ARG A 256 9.25 -0.47 -12.28
CA ARG A 256 8.65 -0.88 -13.56
C ARG A 256 9.59 -0.85 -14.75
N GLY A 257 10.91 -0.91 -14.53
CA GLY A 257 11.86 -1.02 -15.62
C GLY A 257 12.17 0.32 -16.31
N ILE A 258 11.73 1.44 -15.75
CA ILE A 258 11.96 2.78 -16.31
C ILE A 258 13.32 3.27 -15.84
N ASN A 259 14.16 3.64 -16.81
CA ASN A 259 15.43 4.35 -16.62
C ASN A 259 15.20 5.84 -16.93
#